data_AF-A0A7S2Q6C6-F1
#
_entry.id   AF-A0A7S2Q6C6-F1
#
_cell.length_a   1.000
_cell.length_b   1.000
_cell.length_c   1.000
_cell.angle_alpha   90.00
_cell.angle_beta   90.00
_cell.angle_gamma   90.00
#
_symmetry.space_group_name_H-M   'P 1'
#
loop_
_entity.id
_entity.type
_entity.pdbx_description
1 polymer ?
#
loop_
_entity_poly.entity_id
_entity_poly.type
_entity_poly.pdbx_seq_one_letter_code
_entity_poly.pdbx_strand_id
1 'polypeptide(L)'
;RFARLNSTLWREAPPPAPRKPREPREPRETREPWDDALSRGRCIGRIWAEGWGLRCTAACAKDAEFCGSHLQRDRWKTHGRMDGPLPPAKEEEMARTQRRHVAQGRRPPVA
;
A
#
# COMPACT_ATOMS: atom_id res chain seq x y z
N ARG A 1 -36.14 25.09 -41.49
CA ARG A 1 -35.39 26.11 -40.73
C ARG A 1 -34.34 25.38 -39.90
N PHE A 2 -33.11 25.27 -40.41
CA PHE A 2 -32.00 24.62 -39.69
C PHE A 2 -31.34 25.63 -38.75
N ALA A 3 -31.23 25.27 -37.47
CA ALA A 3 -30.56 26.07 -36.47
C ALA A 3 -29.05 26.15 -36.78
N ARG A 4 -28.51 27.37 -36.83
CA ARG A 4 -27.08 27.64 -36.91
C ARG A 4 -26.43 27.14 -35.61
N LEU A 5 -25.57 26.14 -35.71
CA LEU A 5 -24.63 25.80 -34.64
C LEU A 5 -23.58 26.91 -34.59
N ASN A 6 -23.56 27.68 -33.49
CA ASN A 6 -22.53 28.66 -33.23
C ASN A 6 -21.20 27.94 -32.95
N SER A 7 -20.35 27.89 -33.97
CA SER A 7 -18.94 27.59 -33.83
C SER A 7 -18.22 28.82 -33.25
N THR A 8 -18.09 28.90 -31.94
CA THR A 8 -17.17 29.87 -31.33
C THR A 8 -16.19 29.16 -30.42
N LEU A 9 -15.05 28.85 -31.04
CA LEU A 9 -13.71 29.01 -30.49
C LEU A 9 -13.38 28.09 -29.30
N TRP A 10 -13.00 26.86 -29.62
CA TRP A 10 -11.96 26.17 -28.88
C TRP A 10 -10.70 27.04 -28.95
N ARG A 11 -10.48 27.91 -27.95
CA ARG A 11 -9.17 28.54 -27.80
C ARG A 11 -8.22 27.41 -27.41
N GLU A 12 -7.31 27.08 -28.32
CA GLU A 12 -6.22 26.16 -28.04
C GLU A 12 -5.50 26.66 -26.78
N ALA A 13 -5.41 25.78 -25.76
CA ALA A 13 -4.69 26.12 -24.55
C ALA A 13 -3.24 26.45 -24.93
N PRO A 14 -2.64 27.52 -24.37
CA PRO A 14 -1.25 27.83 -24.65
C PRO A 14 -0.37 26.64 -24.28
N PRO A 15 0.71 26.37 -25.04
CA PRO A 15 1.59 25.25 -24.76
C PRO A 15 2.13 25.38 -23.34
N PRO A 16 2.31 24.25 -22.61
CA PRO A 16 2.84 24.29 -21.26
C PRO A 16 4.23 24.93 -21.29
N ALA A 17 4.50 25.78 -20.31
CA ALA A 17 5.80 26.42 -20.16
C ALA A 17 6.93 25.36 -20.16
N PRO A 18 8.12 25.70 -20.69
CA PRO A 18 9.26 24.78 -20.69
C PRO A 18 9.58 24.37 -19.24
N ARG A 19 9.78 23.06 -19.03
CA ARG A 19 10.18 22.56 -17.72
C ARG A 19 11.55 23.15 -17.38
N LYS A 20 11.66 23.78 -16.21
CA LYS A 20 12.96 24.23 -15.69
C LYS A 20 13.91 23.02 -15.62
N PRO A 21 15.21 23.19 -15.92
CA PRO A 21 16.21 22.16 -15.70
C PRO A 21 16.09 21.65 -14.26
N ARG A 22 15.98 20.34 -14.10
CA ARG A 22 15.93 19.73 -12.77
C ARG A 22 17.33 19.84 -12.20
N GLU A 23 17.50 20.66 -11.17
CA GLU A 23 18.78 20.78 -10.47
C GLU A 23 19.29 19.40 -10.06
N PRO A 24 20.61 19.15 -10.15
CA PRO A 24 21.21 17.92 -9.65
C PRO A 24 20.83 17.75 -8.18
N ARG A 25 20.11 16.68 -7.87
CA ARG A 25 19.79 16.36 -6.49
C ARG A 25 21.08 15.91 -5.83
N GLU A 26 21.49 16.59 -4.76
CA GLU A 26 22.69 16.20 -4.01
C GLU A 26 22.64 14.71 -3.63
N PRO A 27 23.77 13.99 -3.70
CA PRO A 27 23.83 12.60 -3.28
C PRO A 27 23.28 12.50 -1.86
N ARG A 28 22.26 11.67 -1.68
CA ARG A 28 21.68 11.41 -0.36
C ARG A 28 22.67 10.54 0.40
N GLU A 29 23.67 11.19 1.02
CA GLU A 29 24.61 10.53 1.92
C GLU A 29 23.83 9.88 3.07
N THR A 30 24.24 8.66 3.43
CA THR A 30 23.64 7.76 4.44
C THR A 30 22.39 6.98 3.97
N ARG A 31 22.54 6.16 2.92
CA ARG A 31 21.81 4.88 2.96
C ARG A 31 22.50 4.05 4.02
N GLU A 32 21.79 3.73 5.09
CA GLU A 32 22.26 2.69 6.02
C GLU A 32 22.64 1.43 5.23
N PRO A 33 23.67 0.69 5.67
CA PRO A 33 24.07 -0.55 5.02
C PRO A 33 22.85 -1.44 4.80
N TRP A 34 22.67 -1.96 3.59
CA TRP A 34 21.52 -2.79 3.24
C TRP A 34 21.36 -4.00 4.17
N ASP A 35 22.48 -4.49 4.71
CA ASP A 35 22.54 -5.58 5.67
C ASP A 35 21.84 -5.24 7.00
N ASP A 36 21.94 -3.99 7.47
CA ASP A 36 21.27 -3.52 8.68
C ASP A 36 19.76 -3.39 8.48
N ALA A 37 19.31 -3.03 7.28
CA ALA A 37 17.89 -2.96 6.96
C ALA A 37 17.26 -4.36 6.86
N LEU A 38 18.01 -5.35 6.38
CA LEU A 38 17.57 -6.75 6.27
C LEU A 38 17.59 -7.48 7.62
N SER A 39 18.50 -7.13 8.53
CA SER A 39 18.64 -7.76 9.84
C SER A 39 17.56 -7.37 10.86
N ARG A 40 16.93 -6.19 10.72
CA ARG A 40 15.89 -5.65 11.62
C ARG A 40 14.58 -6.45 11.65
N GLY A 41 14.45 -7.47 10.81
CA GLY A 41 13.24 -8.28 10.71
C GLY A 41 12.09 -7.57 9.99
N ARG A 42 11.05 -8.34 9.68
CA ARG A 42 9.83 -7.84 9.03
C ARG A 42 8.74 -7.62 10.07
N CYS A 43 7.88 -6.65 9.81
CA CYS A 43 6.70 -6.38 10.61
C CYS A 43 5.84 -7.65 10.79
N ILE A 44 5.51 -7.95 12.05
CA ILE A 44 4.69 -9.12 12.40
C ILE A 44 3.18 -8.88 12.21
N GLY A 45 2.78 -7.66 11.86
CA GLY A 45 1.38 -7.30 11.63
C GLY A 45 0.79 -7.95 10.39
N ARG A 46 -0.50 -8.30 10.45
CA ARG A 46 -1.28 -8.69 9.27
C ARG A 46 -1.70 -7.47 8.46
N ILE A 47 -1.81 -7.69 7.16
CA ILE A 47 -2.47 -6.77 6.23
C ILE A 47 -3.76 -7.41 5.70
N TRP A 48 -4.66 -6.60 5.15
CA TRP A 48 -5.91 -7.11 4.60
C TRP A 48 -5.66 -8.08 3.44
N ALA A 49 -4.85 -7.66 2.46
CA ALA A 49 -4.48 -8.45 1.28
C ALA A 49 -5.70 -9.13 0.63
N GLU A 50 -6.73 -8.34 0.31
CA GLU A 50 -7.99 -8.83 -0.25
C GLU A 50 -8.66 -9.95 0.57
N GLY A 51 -8.54 -9.86 1.90
CA GLY A 51 -9.12 -10.84 2.82
C GLY A 51 -8.25 -12.08 3.03
N TRP A 52 -7.06 -12.19 2.43
CA TRP A 52 -6.14 -13.31 2.64
C TRP A 52 -5.31 -13.19 3.92
N GLY A 53 -5.25 -12.01 4.56
CA GLY A 53 -4.63 -11.87 5.87
C GLY A 53 -3.12 -12.11 5.91
N LEU A 54 -2.39 -11.61 4.90
CA LEU A 54 -0.94 -11.83 4.72
C LEU A 54 -0.08 -11.05 5.72
N ARG A 55 1.20 -11.47 5.85
CA ARG A 55 2.22 -10.77 6.65
C ARG A 55 2.64 -9.47 5.98
N CYS A 56 2.77 -8.40 6.77
CA CYS A 56 3.34 -7.15 6.31
C CYS A 56 4.80 -7.33 5.82
N THR A 57 5.14 -6.70 4.70
CA THR A 57 6.49 -6.78 4.11
C THR A 57 7.40 -5.62 4.50
N ALA A 58 6.89 -4.64 5.25
CA ALA A 58 7.66 -3.49 5.70
C ALA A 58 8.75 -3.90 6.70
N ALA A 59 9.92 -3.29 6.57
CA ALA A 59 10.98 -3.40 7.56
C ALA A 59 10.60 -2.71 8.86
N CYS A 60 11.03 -3.29 9.97
CA CYS A 60 10.89 -2.67 11.28
C CYS A 60 12.05 -1.71 11.58
N ALA A 61 11.81 -0.79 12.52
CA ALA A 61 12.92 -0.15 13.21
C ALA A 61 13.69 -1.19 14.03
N LYS A 62 14.92 -0.88 14.42
CA LYS A 62 15.71 -1.75 15.29
C LYS A 62 14.90 -2.07 16.56
N ASP A 63 14.84 -3.36 16.90
CA ASP A 63 14.14 -3.89 18.08
C ASP A 63 12.61 -3.68 18.10
N ALA A 64 12.00 -3.26 16.98
CA ALA A 64 10.55 -3.08 16.88
C ALA A 64 9.87 -4.30 16.21
N GLU A 65 8.73 -4.71 16.75
CA GLU A 65 7.94 -5.82 16.18
C GLU A 65 7.06 -5.39 14.99
N PHE A 66 6.70 -4.10 14.97
CA PHE A 66 5.81 -3.51 13.96
C PHE A 66 6.50 -2.36 13.22
N CYS A 67 6.12 -2.18 11.95
CA CYS A 67 6.54 -1.00 11.20
C CYS A 67 5.80 0.26 11.69
N GLY A 68 6.33 1.44 11.36
CA GLY A 68 5.72 2.72 11.75
C GLY A 68 4.25 2.86 11.33
N SER A 69 3.87 2.29 10.18
CA SER A 69 2.46 2.31 9.74
C SER A 69 1.53 1.51 10.66
N HIS A 70 1.99 0.38 11.20
CA HIS A 70 1.22 -0.47 12.12
C HIS A 70 1.22 0.06 13.55
N LEU A 71 2.30 0.72 13.98
CA LEU A 71 2.36 1.43 15.26
C LEU A 71 1.49 2.69 15.27
N GLN A 72 1.40 3.40 14.14
CA GLN A 72 0.58 4.60 14.04
C GLN A 72 -0.88 4.27 14.36
N ARG A 73 -1.39 4.83 15.46
CA ARG A 73 -2.75 4.64 15.99
C ARG A 73 -3.10 3.15 16.25
N ASP A 74 -2.11 2.33 16.62
CA ASP A 74 -2.30 0.90 16.90
C ASP A 74 -3.03 0.13 15.78
N ARG A 75 -2.79 0.50 14.51
CA ARG A 75 -3.44 -0.15 13.37
C ARG A 75 -3.17 -1.65 13.27
N TRP A 76 -2.13 -2.15 13.93
CA TRP A 76 -1.89 -3.59 14.05
C TRP A 76 -3.06 -4.34 14.71
N LYS A 77 -3.84 -3.70 15.60
CA LYS A 77 -5.01 -4.32 16.25
C LYS A 77 -6.16 -4.60 15.28
N THR A 78 -6.23 -3.90 14.15
CA THR A 78 -7.32 -4.06 13.17
C THR A 78 -7.28 -5.42 12.48
N HIS A 79 -6.10 -5.89 12.09
CA HIS A 79 -5.93 -7.16 11.40
C HIS A 79 -5.23 -8.22 12.27
N GLY A 80 -4.71 -7.82 13.43
CA GLY A 80 -4.00 -8.70 14.34
C GLY A 80 -2.54 -8.96 13.95
N ARG A 81 -1.92 -9.82 14.75
CA ARG A 81 -0.55 -10.29 14.55
C ARG A 81 -0.51 -11.59 13.76
N MET A 82 0.62 -11.89 13.14
CA MET A 82 0.85 -13.16 12.44
C MET A 82 1.05 -14.34 13.39
N ASP A 83 1.66 -14.12 14.55
CA ASP A 83 1.98 -15.12 15.58
C ASP A 83 0.85 -15.33 16.61
N GLY A 84 -0.24 -14.58 16.49
CA GLY A 84 -1.38 -14.65 17.38
C GLY A 84 -2.70 -14.94 16.67
N PRO A 85 -3.79 -15.07 17.44
CA PRO A 85 -5.13 -15.26 16.88
C PRO A 85 -5.57 -14.02 16.07
N LEU A 86 -6.39 -14.24 15.06
CA LEU A 86 -7.08 -13.14 14.39
C LEU A 86 -8.11 -12.51 15.34
N PRO A 87 -8.29 -11.17 15.32
CA PRO A 87 -9.41 -10.53 16.01
C PRO A 87 -10.74 -11.12 15.50
N PRO A 88 -11.69 -11.53 16.38
CA PRO A 88 -12.89 -12.27 15.96
C PRO A 88 -13.71 -11.59 14.87
N ALA A 89 -13.91 -10.27 14.98
CA ALA A 89 -14.62 -9.49 13.97
C ALA A 89 -13.94 -9.54 12.60
N LYS A 90 -12.60 -9.57 12.57
CA LYS A 90 -11.82 -9.62 11.33
C LYS A 90 -11.71 -11.04 10.78
N GLU A 91 -11.70 -12.04 11.64
CA GLU A 91 -11.75 -13.45 11.25
C GLU A 91 -12.99 -13.75 10.42
N GLU A 92 -14.18 -13.35 10.88
CA GLU A 92 -15.42 -13.55 10.14
C GLU A 92 -15.40 -12.83 8.78
N GLU A 93 -14.93 -11.58 8.75
CA GLU A 93 -14.85 -10.77 7.53
C GLU A 93 -13.89 -11.38 6.50
N MET A 94 -12.71 -11.85 6.95
CA MET A 94 -11.75 -12.56 6.11
C MET A 94 -12.35 -13.86 5.59
N ALA A 95 -12.93 -14.69 6.46
CA ALA A 95 -13.54 -15.95 6.07
C ALA A 95 -14.67 -15.76 5.03
N ARG A 96 -15.50 -14.73 5.20
CA ARG A 96 -16.55 -14.37 4.23
C ARG A 96 -15.96 -13.98 2.87
N THR A 97 -14.90 -13.20 2.87
CA THR A 97 -14.23 -12.73 1.65
C THR A 97 -13.53 -13.88 0.93
N GLN A 98 -12.82 -14.73 1.68
CA GLN A 98 -12.15 -15.92 1.16
C GLN A 98 -13.12 -16.90 0.52
N ARG A 99 -14.28 -17.18 1.14
CA ARG A 99 -15.33 -18.02 0.53
C ARG A 99 -15.78 -17.49 -0.83
N ARG A 100 -15.95 -16.16 -0.97
CA ARG A 100 -16.30 -15.53 -2.26
C ARG A 100 -15.18 -15.68 -3.28
N HIS A 101 -13.93 -15.49 -2.89
CA HIS A 101 -12.78 -15.66 -3.78
C HIS A 101 -12.63 -17.10 -4.28
N VAL A 102 -12.77 -18.08 -3.38
CA VAL A 102 -12.73 -19.50 -3.76
C VAL A 102 -13.88 -19.84 -4.70
N ALA A 103 -15.10 -19.35 -4.45
CA ALA A 103 -16.24 -19.55 -5.36
C ALA A 103 -16.03 -18.93 -6.75
N GLN A 104 -15.21 -17.88 -6.86
CA GLN A 104 -14.79 -17.26 -8.11
C GLN A 104 -13.58 -17.95 -8.77
N GLY A 105 -13.11 -19.07 -8.22
CA GLY A 105 -11.92 -19.78 -8.71
C GLY A 105 -10.59 -19.10 -8.38
N ARG A 106 -10.59 -18.04 -7.56
CA ARG A 106 -9.37 -17.39 -7.09
C ARG A 106 -8.70 -18.25 -6.01
N ARG A 107 -7.38 -18.18 -5.95
CA ARG A 107 -6.57 -18.92 -4.97
C ARG A 107 -5.86 -17.93 -4.04
N PRO A 108 -5.54 -18.34 -2.80
CA PRO A 108 -4.65 -17.56 -1.97
C PRO A 108 -3.33 -17.32 -2.70
N PRO A 109 -2.75 -16.11 -2.61
CA PRO A 109 -1.43 -15.86 -3.14
C PRO A 109 -0.43 -16.75 -2.41
N VAL A 110 0.34 -17.52 -3.18
CA VAL A 110 1.44 -18.33 -2.66
C VAL A 110 2.52 -17.42 -2.08
N ALA A 111 2.97 -17.75 -0.87
CA ALA A 111 4.02 -17.05 -0.15
C ALA A 111 5.40 -17.63 -0.48
#